data_AF-A0A959NQ53-F1
#
_entry.id   AF-A0A959NQ53-F1
#
_cell.length_a   1.000
_cell.length_b   1.000
_cell.length_c   1.000
_cell.angle_alpha   90.00
_cell.angle_beta   90.00
_cell.angle_gamma   90.00
#
_symmetry.space_group_name_H-M   'P 1'
#
loop_
_entity.id
_entity.type
_entity.pdbx_description
1 polymer ?
#
loop_
_entity_poly.entity_id
_entity_poly.type
_entity_poly.pdbx_seq_one_letter_code
_entity_poly.pdbx_strand_id
1 'polypeptide(L)'
;MSEFINVQINKTNLDTYPVRTSILKSLTYALKGFKGELLDVGCGKMPYRGFIMENSQVENYTGLDIETALVYDAGMKPDVTWDGVTMPFHPSRFDCAMATEVLEHCPDPETVLKEIYRVLK
;
A
#
# COMPACT_ATOMS: atom_id res chain seq x y z
N MET A 1 9.30 14.78 -5.23
CA MET A 1 9.50 13.39 -4.80
C MET A 1 10.06 13.38 -3.38
N SER A 2 9.45 12.64 -2.45
CA SER A 2 9.76 12.70 -1.02
C SER A 2 11.15 12.12 -0.68
N GLU A 3 11.72 12.53 0.46
CA GLU A 3 12.93 11.89 1.03
C GLU A 3 12.72 10.40 1.32
N PHE A 4 11.46 9.97 1.45
CA PHE A 4 11.13 8.56 1.62
C PHE A 4 11.47 7.74 0.36
N ILE A 5 11.20 8.27 -0.83
CA ILE A 5 11.41 7.56 -2.09
C ILE A 5 12.87 7.67 -2.54
N ASN A 6 13.46 8.86 -2.42
CA ASN A 6 14.85 9.12 -2.82
C ASN A 6 15.84 8.91 -1.66
N VAL A 7 15.79 7.74 -1.03
CA VAL A 7 16.66 7.43 0.11
C VAL A 7 18.12 7.26 -0.33
N GLN A 8 19.04 7.97 0.33
CA GLN A 8 20.48 7.75 0.21
C GLN A 8 20.96 6.86 1.36
N ILE A 9 21.86 5.92 1.08
CA ILE A 9 22.40 5.02 2.11
C ILE A 9 23.29 5.80 3.08
N ASN A 10 23.11 5.57 4.37
CA ASN A 10 23.91 6.16 5.43
C ASN A 10 23.90 5.24 6.68
N LYS A 11 24.67 5.61 7.71
CA LYS A 11 24.86 4.77 8.92
C LYS A 11 23.57 4.50 9.70
N THR A 12 22.54 5.33 9.58
CA THR A 12 21.30 5.21 10.36
C THR A 12 20.18 4.51 9.61
N ASN A 13 20.39 4.09 8.35
CA ASN A 13 19.39 3.38 7.56
C ASN A 13 19.95 2.14 6.84
N LEU A 14 21.11 1.63 7.23
CA LEU A 14 21.75 0.47 6.59
C LEU A 14 20.83 -0.77 6.56
N ASP A 15 20.03 -0.95 7.60
CA ASP A 15 19.06 -2.03 7.79
C ASP A 15 17.82 -1.87 6.91
N THR A 16 17.28 -0.66 6.79
CA THR A 16 16.04 -0.37 6.04
C THR A 16 16.27 -0.02 4.57
N TYR A 17 17.47 0.42 4.20
CA TYR A 17 17.81 0.85 2.84
C TYR A 17 17.60 -0.26 1.78
N PRO A 18 18.06 -1.51 1.99
CA PRO A 18 17.86 -2.57 0.99
C PRO A 18 16.38 -2.87 0.74
N VAL A 19 15.58 -2.93 1.80
CA VAL A 19 14.14 -3.21 1.72
C VAL A 19 13.43 -2.09 0.98
N ARG A 20 13.62 -0.84 1.40
CA ARG A 20 12.97 0.34 0.79
C ARG A 20 13.31 0.51 -0.69
N THR A 21 14.56 0.27 -1.07
CA THR A 21 14.99 0.37 -2.47
C THR A 21 14.48 -0.81 -3.31
N SER A 22 14.40 -2.02 -2.74
CA SER A 22 13.80 -3.19 -3.40
C SER A 22 12.32 -3.00 -3.68
N ILE A 23 11.56 -2.47 -2.70
CA ILE A 23 10.15 -2.15 -2.85
C ILE A 23 9.95 -1.10 -3.94
N LEU A 24 10.70 0.01 -3.89
CA LEU A 24 10.60 1.04 -4.90
C LEU A 24 10.91 0.52 -6.31
N LYS A 25 11.92 -0.34 -6.46
CA LYS A 25 12.27 -0.97 -7.74
C LYS A 25 11.12 -1.85 -8.25
N SER A 26 10.54 -2.67 -7.38
CA SER A 26 9.42 -3.57 -7.70
C SER A 26 8.17 -2.78 -8.07
N LEU A 27 7.86 -1.73 -7.30
CA LEU A 27 6.78 -0.82 -7.57
C LEU A 27 6.94 -0.14 -8.93
N THR A 28 8.14 0.39 -9.21
CA THR A 28 8.46 1.06 -10.49
C THR A 28 8.24 0.12 -11.68
N TYR A 29 8.58 -1.17 -11.53
CA TYR A 29 8.30 -2.18 -12.54
C TYR A 29 6.79 -2.42 -12.72
N ALA A 30 6.04 -2.47 -11.61
CA ALA A 30 4.60 -2.70 -11.59
C ALA A 30 3.75 -1.52 -12.10
N LEU A 31 4.26 -0.27 -12.07
CA LEU A 31 3.50 0.94 -12.44
C LEU A 31 2.78 0.85 -13.79
N LYS A 32 3.34 0.12 -14.76
CA LYS A 32 2.73 -0.07 -16.09
C LYS A 32 1.41 -0.83 -16.04
N GLY A 33 1.20 -1.65 -15.02
CA GLY A 33 -0.03 -2.39 -14.77
C GLY A 33 -1.05 -1.61 -13.95
N PHE A 34 -0.63 -0.54 -13.26
CA PHE A 34 -1.49 0.23 -12.36
C PHE A 34 -2.34 1.24 -13.13
N LYS A 35 -3.66 1.13 -12.99
CA LYS A 35 -4.64 1.96 -13.68
C LYS A 35 -5.96 2.04 -12.92
N GLY A 36 -6.78 3.05 -13.23
CA GLY A 36 -8.15 3.17 -12.72
C GLY A 36 -8.21 3.31 -11.20
N GLU A 37 -9.04 2.49 -10.56
CA GLU A 37 -9.20 2.46 -9.10
C GLU A 37 -8.16 1.53 -8.45
N LEU A 38 -7.21 2.10 -7.71
CA LEU A 38 -6.20 1.34 -6.96
C LEU A 38 -6.51 1.28 -5.47
N LEU A 39 -6.42 0.08 -4.91
CA LEU A 39 -6.43 -0.18 -3.47
C LEU A 39 -5.01 -0.42 -2.95
N ASP A 40 -4.59 0.35 -1.95
CA ASP A 40 -3.37 0.11 -1.18
C ASP A 40 -3.74 -0.55 0.15
N VAL A 41 -3.47 -1.85 0.27
CA VAL A 41 -3.83 -2.69 1.41
C VAL A 41 -2.71 -2.62 2.43
N GLY A 42 -3.04 -2.33 3.69
CA GLY A 42 -2.03 -2.08 4.73
C GLY A 42 -1.23 -0.82 4.43
N CYS A 43 -1.93 0.26 4.04
CA CYS A 43 -1.32 1.42 3.43
C CYS A 43 -0.36 2.20 4.34
N GLY A 44 -0.48 2.02 5.66
CA GLY A 44 0.28 2.76 6.66
C GLY A 44 0.31 4.26 6.39
N LYS A 45 1.52 4.81 6.25
CA LYS A 45 1.74 6.24 5.95
C LYS A 45 1.61 6.60 4.45
N MET A 46 1.14 5.69 3.61
CA MET A 46 0.97 5.86 2.16
C MET A 46 2.18 6.52 1.45
N PRO A 47 3.44 6.15 1.75
CA PRO A 47 4.60 6.91 1.29
C PRO A 47 4.76 6.91 -0.24
N TYR A 48 4.12 5.95 -0.93
CA TYR A 48 4.18 5.78 -2.37
C TYR A 48 3.00 6.41 -3.14
N ARG A 49 1.96 6.91 -2.46
CA ARG A 49 0.74 7.44 -3.10
C ARG A 49 1.05 8.47 -4.17
N GLY A 50 1.80 9.52 -3.83
CA GLY A 50 2.17 10.57 -4.78
C GLY A 50 2.95 10.04 -5.99
N PHE A 51 3.92 9.15 -5.76
CA PHE A 51 4.71 8.57 -6.84
C PHE A 51 3.88 7.70 -7.78
N ILE A 52 2.95 6.92 -7.25
CA ILE A 52 2.03 6.11 -8.07
C ILE A 52 1.11 7.00 -8.89
N MET A 53 0.48 7.99 -8.27
CA MET A 53 -0.42 8.93 -8.95
C MET A 53 0.29 9.73 -10.06
N GLU A 54 1.56 10.09 -9.85
CA GLU A 54 2.35 10.85 -10.83
C GLU A 54 2.89 9.98 -11.99
N ASN A 55 3.06 8.66 -11.80
CA ASN A 55 3.82 7.80 -12.73
C ASN A 55 3.05 6.58 -13.24
N SER A 56 1.73 6.54 -13.08
CA SER A 56 0.87 5.45 -13.58
C SER A 56 -0.44 5.98 -14.19
N GLN A 57 -1.33 5.08 -14.60
CA GLN A 57 -2.67 5.43 -15.12
C GLN A 57 -3.74 5.36 -14.02
N VAL A 58 -3.35 5.40 -12.75
CA VAL A 58 -4.28 5.37 -11.62
C VAL A 58 -5.05 6.69 -11.57
N GLU A 59 -6.37 6.60 -11.52
CA GLU A 59 -7.28 7.74 -11.45
C GLU A 59 -7.63 8.05 -9.98
N ASN A 60 -7.81 7.00 -9.17
CA ASN A 60 -8.14 7.10 -7.76
C ASN A 60 -7.30 6.11 -6.94
N TYR A 61 -6.75 6.61 -5.83
CA TYR A 61 -5.99 5.82 -4.86
C TYR A 61 -6.72 5.79 -3.53
N THR A 62 -7.02 4.59 -3.04
CA THR A 62 -7.65 4.36 -1.74
C THR A 62 -6.69 3.62 -0.83
N GLY A 63 -6.26 4.23 0.27
CA GLY A 63 -5.51 3.57 1.33
C GLY A 63 -6.44 2.88 2.33
N LEU A 64 -6.20 1.58 2.56
CA LEU A 64 -6.89 0.76 3.54
C LEU A 64 -5.91 0.28 4.61
N ASP A 65 -6.27 0.43 5.89
CA ASP A 65 -5.49 -0.13 7.01
C ASP A 65 -6.39 -0.51 8.19
N ILE A 66 -5.90 -1.32 9.13
CA ILE A 66 -6.64 -1.59 10.38
C ILE A 66 -6.59 -0.36 11.29
N GLU A 67 -7.66 -0.13 12.06
CA GLU A 67 -7.78 1.05 12.93
C GLU A 67 -6.65 1.11 14.00
N THR A 68 -6.11 -0.04 14.39
CA THR A 68 -5.13 -0.19 15.47
C THR A 68 -3.68 -0.36 15.01
N ALA A 69 -3.40 -0.44 13.70
CA ALA A 69 -2.06 -0.81 13.19
C ALA A 69 -0.97 0.20 13.53
N LEU A 70 -1.33 1.48 13.63
CA LEU A 70 -0.35 2.54 13.83
C LEU A 70 -0.88 3.57 14.82
N VAL A 71 -0.04 3.95 15.78
CA VAL A 71 -0.08 5.32 16.28
C VAL A 71 0.39 6.18 15.12
N TYR A 72 -0.54 6.54 14.24
CA TYR A 72 -0.24 7.47 13.18
C TYR A 72 0.28 8.77 13.82
N ASP A 73 1.36 9.32 13.27
CA ASP A 73 1.75 10.69 13.62
C ASP A 73 0.51 11.58 13.45
N ALA A 74 0.25 12.45 14.43
CA ALA A 74 -0.98 13.23 14.50
C ALA A 74 -1.23 14.00 13.18
N GLY A 75 -2.05 13.42 12.29
CA GLY A 75 -2.35 14.02 10.99
C GLY A 75 -2.49 13.05 9.80
N MET A 76 -2.01 11.81 9.89
CA MET A 76 -2.14 10.84 8.81
C MET A 76 -3.11 9.71 9.18
N LYS A 77 -4.09 9.40 8.35
CA LYS A 77 -5.02 8.29 8.54
C LYS A 77 -5.24 7.60 7.20
N PRO A 78 -5.56 6.29 7.19
CA PRO A 78 -5.99 5.64 5.97
C PRO A 78 -7.30 6.28 5.48
N ASP A 79 -7.56 6.20 4.17
CA ASP A 79 -8.81 6.68 3.62
C ASP A 79 -10.00 5.83 4.14
N VAL A 80 -9.74 4.54 4.42
CA VAL A 80 -10.72 3.58 4.93
C VAL A 80 -10.08 2.66 5.98
N THR A 81 -10.82 2.31 7.03
CA THR A 81 -10.41 1.31 8.01
C THR A 81 -11.18 0.00 7.88
N TRP A 82 -10.58 -1.11 8.33
CA TRP A 82 -11.24 -2.41 8.43
C TRP A 82 -10.84 -3.19 9.69
N ASP A 83 -11.54 -4.30 9.94
CA ASP A 83 -11.38 -5.17 11.11
C ASP A 83 -10.37 -6.32 10.90
N GLY A 84 -9.77 -6.41 9.71
CA GLY A 84 -8.89 -7.52 9.32
C GLY A 84 -9.61 -8.79 8.87
N VAL A 85 -10.95 -8.78 8.82
CA VAL A 85 -11.78 -9.92 8.41
C VAL A 85 -12.51 -9.62 7.11
N THR A 86 -13.18 -8.47 6.99
CA THR A 86 -13.94 -8.10 5.79
C THR A 86 -13.64 -6.66 5.40
N MET A 87 -13.13 -6.47 4.18
CA MET A 87 -12.90 -5.13 3.63
C MET A 87 -14.25 -4.46 3.35
N PRO A 88 -14.46 -3.19 3.75
CA PRO A 88 -15.75 -2.49 3.62
C PRO A 88 -15.99 -1.98 2.19
N PHE A 89 -15.78 -2.84 1.21
CA PHE A 89 -15.96 -2.56 -0.22
C PHE A 89 -16.86 -3.61 -0.86
N HIS A 90 -17.61 -3.19 -1.88
CA HIS A 90 -18.33 -4.13 -2.74
C HIS A 90 -17.35 -5.01 -3.55
N PRO A 91 -17.75 -6.23 -3.93
CA PRO A 91 -16.97 -7.03 -4.87
C PRO A 91 -16.70 -6.29 -6.18
N SER A 92 -15.55 -6.58 -6.82
CA SER A 92 -15.17 -6.00 -8.13
C SER A 92 -15.20 -4.46 -8.19
N ARG A 93 -14.76 -3.81 -7.10
CA ARG A 93 -14.67 -2.35 -6.98
C ARG A 93 -13.39 -1.79 -7.62
N PHE A 94 -12.25 -2.47 -7.43
CA PHE A 94 -10.93 -1.95 -7.78
C PHE A 94 -10.37 -2.61 -9.05
N ASP A 95 -9.64 -1.84 -9.85
CA ASP A 95 -8.93 -2.32 -11.03
C ASP A 95 -7.56 -2.91 -10.67
N CYS A 96 -6.94 -2.42 -9.59
CA CYS A 96 -5.63 -2.83 -9.11
C CYS A 96 -5.60 -2.85 -7.58
N ALA A 97 -4.79 -3.73 -7.01
CA ALA A 97 -4.46 -3.70 -5.59
C ALA A 97 -2.95 -3.88 -5.41
N MET A 98 -2.41 -3.25 -4.38
CA MET A 98 -1.04 -3.46 -3.92
C MET A 98 -0.99 -3.65 -2.41
N ALA A 99 0.06 -4.30 -1.95
CA ALA A 99 0.40 -4.42 -0.54
C ALA A 99 1.94 -4.48 -0.43
N THR A 100 2.54 -3.70 0.45
CA THR A 100 3.99 -3.69 0.69
C THR A 100 4.26 -3.92 2.17
N GLU A 101 4.95 -5.01 2.51
CA GLU A 101 5.26 -5.37 3.91
C GLU A 101 4.00 -5.48 4.79
N VAL A 102 3.04 -6.32 4.37
CA VAL A 102 1.73 -6.45 5.02
C VAL A 102 1.44 -7.89 5.44
N LEU A 103 1.59 -8.83 4.50
CA LEU A 103 1.15 -10.21 4.70
C LEU A 103 1.90 -10.91 5.85
N GLU A 104 3.15 -10.53 6.13
CA GLU A 104 3.94 -11.02 7.25
C GLU A 104 3.40 -10.60 8.64
N HIS A 105 2.56 -9.57 8.67
CA HIS A 105 1.91 -9.06 9.88
C HIS A 105 0.49 -9.61 10.05
N CYS A 106 -0.07 -10.26 9.01
CA CYS A 106 -1.41 -10.79 9.04
C CYS A 106 -1.46 -12.15 9.76
N PRO A 107 -2.28 -12.31 10.81
CA PRO A 107 -2.46 -13.61 11.47
C PRO A 107 -3.03 -14.68 10.53
N ASP A 108 -3.87 -14.26 9.58
CA ASP A 108 -4.43 -15.10 8.52
C ASP A 108 -4.26 -14.39 7.16
N PRO A 109 -3.12 -14.57 6.48
CA PRO A 109 -2.89 -13.94 5.17
C PRO A 109 -3.82 -14.48 4.08
N GLU A 110 -4.40 -15.68 4.26
CA GLU A 110 -5.34 -16.25 3.30
C GLU A 110 -6.66 -15.45 3.29
N THR A 111 -7.15 -15.06 4.46
CA THR A 111 -8.33 -14.18 4.57
C THR A 111 -8.09 -12.83 3.88
N VAL A 112 -6.90 -12.22 4.05
CA VAL A 112 -6.56 -10.97 3.35
C VAL A 112 -6.56 -11.16 1.84
N LEU A 113 -5.93 -12.22 1.33
CA LEU A 113 -5.88 -12.50 -0.10
C LEU A 113 -7.26 -12.79 -0.70
N LYS A 114 -8.14 -13.49 0.03
CA LYS A 114 -9.53 -13.72 -0.39
C LYS A 114 -10.31 -12.42 -0.51
N GLU A 115 -10.13 -11.50 0.44
CA GLU A 115 -10.79 -10.19 0.40
C GLU A 115 -10.23 -9.31 -0.73
N ILE A 116 -8.90 -9.31 -0.95
CA ILE A 116 -8.29 -8.64 -2.11
C ILE A 116 -8.89 -9.18 -3.42
N TYR A 117 -8.95 -10.50 -3.56
CA TYR A 117 -9.55 -11.13 -4.74
C TYR A 117 -11.02 -10.74 -4.92
N ARG A 118 -11.81 -10.74 -3.83
CA ARG A 118 -13.22 -10.37 -3.86
C ARG A 118 -13.42 -8.94 -4.37
N VAL A 119 -12.61 -7.99 -3.92
CA VAL A 119 -12.79 -6.55 -4.24
C VAL A 119 -12.17 -6.14 -5.58
N LEU A 120 -11.34 -6.99 -6.19
CA LEU A 120 -10.79 -6.78 -7.53
C LEU A 120 -11.77 -7.19 -8.64
N LYS A 121 -11.70 -6.50 -9.78
CA LYS A 121 -12.45 -6.80 -11.02
C LYS A 121 -11.89 -8.01 -11.77
#